data_AF-A0A415IZ76-F1
#
_entry.id   AF-A0A415IZ76-F1
#
_cell.length_a   1.000
_cell.length_b   1.000
_cell.length_c   1.000
_cell.angle_alpha   90.00
_cell.angle_beta   90.00
_cell.angle_gamma   90.00
#
_symmetry.space_group_name_H-M   'P 1'
#
loop_
_entity.id
_entity.type
_entity.pdbx_description
1 polymer ?
#
loop_
_entity_poly.entity_id
_entity_poly.type
_entity_poly.pdbx_seq_one_letter_code
_entity_poly.pdbx_strand_id
1 'polypeptide(L)'
;MHPLIVSKMSLRSHFFLLICFSFLVSCQFAGNKKEIGYGEEVQLNVKEIVVPSSNVLNLKSYYLSFVYQTDSLQMLYGYNYKIHGLDCFNLKNMQSSQITFLGDGNSAVVRPVTGVYVQSLDSIWIYDGSQRALLLDRQGQLLNAVSLRDGLTSDEQVLIDCNFAISTSKLYYDEQHKSLLYGIQDTSTSPYSFKVREVFLNGSFPPVMYLLQSSVSVSDVSGGDYGNMSGINISFSDDNILYNYPVESHVYVLDRGTKQTKVVDADSRFTKNLAGKCRSRSDYSQWIRHAVENPHFYDIMYLPEREMYVRLHLGEHTFDATLDADALMDDRNLYITLFDKEFNVVGECSLATHRYNYYTAWTAVGKGLLVFVDNLMSPATKTDRLEMDIIEIPMKTENEGGYKLVSLN
;
A
#
# COMPACT_ATOMS: atom_id res chain seq x y z
N MET A 1 55.01 -47.45 -40.94
CA MET A 1 55.39 -48.16 -39.72
C MET A 1 55.16 -47.24 -38.53
N HIS A 2 54.38 -47.72 -37.55
CA HIS A 2 53.96 -47.12 -36.27
C HIS A 2 55.12 -46.62 -35.36
N PRO A 3 54.86 -45.89 -34.24
CA PRO A 3 53.55 -45.67 -33.58
C PRO A 3 53.21 -44.23 -33.12
N LEU A 4 51.90 -44.04 -32.95
CA LEU A 4 51.28 -43.06 -32.06
C LEU A 4 51.59 -43.41 -30.60
N ILE A 5 52.03 -42.43 -29.81
CA ILE A 5 51.90 -42.46 -28.34
C ILE A 5 50.63 -41.68 -27.99
N VAL A 6 49.53 -42.42 -27.82
CA VAL A 6 48.32 -41.92 -27.20
C VAL A 6 48.57 -41.87 -25.68
N SER A 7 48.74 -40.66 -25.15
CA SER A 7 48.72 -40.42 -23.71
C SER A 7 47.33 -40.77 -23.17
N LYS A 8 47.24 -41.87 -22.42
CA LYS A 8 46.07 -42.20 -21.59
C LYS A 8 45.99 -41.20 -20.42
N MET A 9 45.55 -39.98 -20.68
CA MET A 9 44.97 -39.15 -19.62
C MET A 9 43.59 -39.71 -19.31
N SER A 10 43.51 -40.39 -18.17
CA SER A 10 42.33 -41.02 -17.61
C SER A 10 41.09 -40.11 -17.68
N LEU A 11 39.97 -40.67 -18.16
CA LEU A 11 38.63 -40.08 -18.12
C LEU A 11 38.27 -39.58 -16.70
N ARG A 12 38.88 -40.14 -15.64
CA ARG A 12 38.73 -39.67 -14.25
C ARG A 12 39.35 -38.29 -14.02
N SER A 13 40.43 -37.92 -14.71
CA SER A 13 41.09 -36.61 -14.52
C SER A 13 40.28 -35.46 -15.12
N HIS A 14 39.51 -35.71 -16.18
CA HIS A 14 38.60 -34.72 -16.77
C HIS A 14 37.30 -34.61 -15.95
N PHE A 15 36.84 -35.72 -15.36
CA PHE A 15 35.69 -35.71 -14.44
C PHE A 15 35.99 -34.98 -13.13
N PHE A 16 37.20 -35.14 -12.57
CA PHE A 16 37.64 -34.37 -11.40
C PHE A 16 37.82 -32.88 -11.70
N LEU A 17 38.30 -32.50 -12.89
CA LEU A 17 38.41 -31.09 -13.29
C LEU A 17 37.03 -30.44 -13.49
N LEU A 18 36.05 -31.17 -14.02
CA LEU A 18 34.66 -30.69 -14.17
C LEU A 18 33.94 -30.56 -12.82
N ILE A 19 34.20 -31.46 -11.87
CA ILE A 19 33.70 -31.35 -10.49
C ILE A 19 34.37 -30.19 -9.74
N CYS A 20 35.66 -29.95 -9.94
CA CYS A 20 36.34 -28.80 -9.34
C CYS A 20 35.85 -27.47 -9.94
N PHE A 21 35.46 -27.41 -11.21
CA PHE A 21 34.85 -26.22 -11.81
C PHE A 21 33.39 -26.00 -11.35
N SER A 22 32.62 -27.05 -11.06
CA SER A 22 31.27 -26.89 -10.52
C SER A 22 31.24 -26.47 -9.05
N PHE A 23 32.29 -26.75 -8.27
CA PHE A 23 32.44 -26.22 -6.91
C PHE A 23 32.96 -24.76 -6.86
N LEU A 24 33.58 -24.24 -7.92
CA LEU A 24 34.06 -22.85 -7.97
C LEU A 24 33.02 -21.84 -8.48
N VAL A 25 31.94 -22.29 -9.13
CA VAL A 25 30.81 -21.44 -9.54
C VAL A 25 29.69 -21.40 -8.48
N SER A 26 29.76 -22.25 -7.46
CA SER A 26 28.73 -22.33 -6.39
C SER A 26 29.00 -21.43 -5.17
N CYS A 27 29.97 -20.51 -5.24
CA CYS A 27 30.31 -19.60 -4.14
C CYS A 27 30.26 -18.10 -4.51
N GLN A 28 29.40 -17.72 -5.47
CA GLN A 28 29.14 -16.30 -5.77
C GLN A 28 27.65 -15.88 -5.70
N PHE A 29 26.78 -16.74 -5.18
CA PHE A 29 25.39 -16.39 -4.82
C PHE A 29 25.04 -16.67 -3.36
N ALA A 30 26.03 -16.67 -2.48
CA ALA A 30 25.78 -16.24 -1.12
C ALA A 30 25.80 -14.71 -1.17
N GLY A 31 24.66 -14.11 -1.57
CA GLY A 31 24.45 -12.70 -1.37
C GLY A 31 24.75 -12.42 0.09
N ASN A 32 25.79 -11.63 0.35
CA ASN A 32 25.95 -11.02 1.67
C ASN A 32 24.60 -10.37 1.96
N LYS A 33 23.83 -10.94 2.90
CA LYS A 33 22.79 -10.16 3.58
C LYS A 33 23.57 -8.96 4.11
N LYS A 34 23.44 -7.81 3.45
CA LYS A 34 23.79 -6.54 4.07
C LYS A 34 23.05 -6.59 5.39
N GLU A 35 23.76 -6.51 6.50
CA GLU A 35 23.12 -6.16 7.76
C GLU A 35 22.29 -4.92 7.42
N ILE A 36 20.96 -5.09 7.44
CA ILE A 36 20.05 -3.97 7.29
C ILE A 36 20.40 -3.12 8.50
N GLY A 37 21.06 -1.99 8.24
CA GLY A 37 21.38 -1.02 9.26
C GLY A 37 20.07 -0.43 9.72
N TYR A 38 19.35 -1.15 10.59
CA TYR A 38 18.28 -0.57 11.36
C TYR A 38 18.93 0.57 12.14
N GLY A 39 18.73 1.80 11.67
CA GLY A 39 18.98 2.96 12.50
C GLY A 39 18.25 2.79 13.83
N GLU A 40 18.71 3.53 14.84
CA GLU A 40 17.97 3.68 16.09
C GLU A 40 16.48 3.97 15.82
N GLU A 41 15.60 3.64 16.77
CA GLU A 41 14.19 3.98 16.65
C GLU A 41 14.02 5.46 16.31
N VAL A 42 13.34 5.72 15.19
CA VAL A 42 13.16 7.09 14.73
C VAL A 42 12.09 7.75 15.61
N GLN A 43 12.46 8.84 16.28
CA GLN A 43 11.48 9.66 16.98
C GLN A 43 10.63 10.43 15.96
N LEU A 44 9.32 10.23 16.05
CA LEU A 44 8.33 10.90 15.22
C LEU A 44 7.79 12.13 15.94
N ASN A 45 7.54 13.20 15.19
CA ASN A 45 6.75 14.31 15.70
C ASN A 45 5.28 14.08 15.33
N VAL A 46 4.37 14.18 16.30
CA VAL A 46 2.95 13.94 16.11
C VAL A 46 2.21 15.24 16.32
N LYS A 47 1.53 15.72 15.27
CA LYS A 47 0.63 16.86 15.34
C LYS A 47 -0.80 16.38 15.38
N GLU A 48 -1.45 16.57 16.53
CA GLU A 48 -2.86 16.25 16.71
C GLU A 48 -3.75 17.29 16.03
N ILE A 49 -4.81 16.81 15.38
CA ILE A 49 -5.83 17.62 14.71
C ILE A 49 -7.20 17.14 15.19
N VAL A 50 -7.96 18.05 15.78
CA VAL A 50 -9.36 17.83 16.13
C VAL A 50 -10.21 18.70 15.22
N VAL A 51 -11.07 18.07 14.42
CA VAL A 51 -11.98 18.81 13.56
C VAL A 51 -13.08 19.44 14.44
N PRO A 52 -13.27 20.77 14.37
CA PRO A 52 -14.28 21.44 15.17
C PRO A 52 -15.68 20.98 14.72
N SER A 53 -16.61 20.94 15.67
CA SER A 53 -18.01 20.70 15.34
C SER A 53 -18.50 21.73 14.31
N SER A 54 -19.17 21.24 13.28
CA SER A 54 -19.72 22.06 12.22
C SER A 54 -21.09 21.55 11.80
N ASN A 55 -21.74 22.21 10.84
CA ASN A 55 -22.99 21.74 10.26
C ASN A 55 -22.80 20.54 9.31
N VAL A 56 -21.55 20.18 8.99
CA VAL A 56 -21.19 19.02 8.18
C VAL A 56 -21.23 17.77 9.06
N LEU A 57 -22.05 16.79 8.69
CA LEU A 57 -22.14 15.50 9.39
C LEU A 57 -21.00 14.58 8.95
N ASN A 58 -19.81 14.79 9.50
CA ASN A 58 -18.63 13.98 9.21
C ASN A 58 -18.66 12.60 9.90
N LEU A 59 -17.86 11.67 9.40
CA LEU A 59 -17.55 10.41 10.09
C LEU A 59 -16.41 10.63 11.10
N LYS A 60 -16.25 9.67 12.02
CA LYS A 60 -15.13 9.64 12.96
C LYS A 60 -13.81 9.24 12.28
N SER A 61 -13.91 8.43 11.24
CA SER A 61 -12.81 7.98 10.41
C SER A 61 -13.33 7.60 9.03
N TYR A 62 -12.42 7.49 8.05
CA TYR A 62 -12.77 7.18 6.66
C TYR A 62 -11.94 5.99 6.18
N TYR A 63 -12.61 4.98 5.61
CA TYR A 63 -11.92 3.83 4.99
C TYR A 63 -11.31 4.17 3.63
N LEU A 64 -11.78 5.25 3.00
CA LEU A 64 -11.30 5.73 1.71
C LEU A 64 -11.10 7.24 1.81
N SER A 65 -9.84 7.66 1.71
CA SER A 65 -9.45 9.07 1.80
C SER A 65 -8.28 9.42 0.90
N PHE A 66 -8.15 10.71 0.60
CA PHE A 66 -7.05 11.26 -0.18
C PHE A 66 -6.76 12.69 0.26
N VAL A 67 -5.47 13.05 0.35
CA VAL A 67 -5.05 14.44 0.56
C VAL A 67 -4.60 15.05 -0.76
N TYR A 68 -5.33 16.07 -1.20
CA TYR A 68 -4.87 16.98 -2.25
C TYR A 68 -4.04 18.09 -1.61
N GLN A 69 -2.86 18.34 -2.17
CA GLN A 69 -1.95 19.34 -1.61
C GLN A 69 -1.19 20.12 -2.67
N THR A 70 -0.99 21.40 -2.37
CA THR A 70 -0.12 22.36 -3.05
C THR A 70 0.60 23.19 -1.98
N ASP A 71 1.55 24.05 -2.36
CA ASP A 71 2.27 24.93 -1.43
C ASP A 71 1.33 25.74 -0.52
N SER A 72 0.19 26.18 -1.07
CA SER A 72 -0.76 27.06 -0.37
C SER A 72 -1.95 26.31 0.25
N LEU A 73 -2.23 25.06 -0.15
CA LEU A 73 -3.46 24.38 0.21
C LEU A 73 -3.24 22.91 0.56
N GLN A 74 -3.91 22.42 1.61
CA GLN A 74 -3.98 21.00 1.95
C GLN A 74 -5.44 20.66 2.25
N MET A 75 -6.01 19.75 1.48
CA MET A 75 -7.40 19.33 1.58
C MET A 75 -7.47 17.82 1.76
N LEU A 76 -8.07 17.37 2.87
CA LEU A 76 -8.45 15.97 3.05
C LEU A 76 -9.83 15.74 2.45
N TYR A 77 -9.95 14.72 1.62
CA TYR A 77 -11.22 14.20 1.11
C TYR A 77 -11.44 12.82 1.72
N GLY A 78 -12.55 12.63 2.43
CA GLY A 78 -12.94 11.35 3.02
C GLY A 78 -14.30 10.91 2.49
N TYR A 79 -14.40 9.68 2.00
CA TYR A 79 -15.68 9.17 1.51
C TYR A 79 -16.62 8.83 2.66
N ASN A 80 -17.68 9.61 2.77
CA ASN A 80 -18.73 9.43 3.75
C ASN A 80 -19.82 8.50 3.18
N TYR A 81 -19.70 7.23 3.53
CA TYR A 81 -20.64 6.20 3.08
C TYR A 81 -22.07 6.42 3.60
N LYS A 82 -22.29 7.17 4.69
CA LYS A 82 -23.63 7.42 5.22
C LYS A 82 -24.41 8.40 4.33
N ILE A 83 -23.76 9.45 3.86
CA ILE A 83 -24.40 10.47 3.01
C ILE A 83 -24.23 10.23 1.50
N HIS A 84 -23.37 9.27 1.12
CA HIS A 84 -22.93 9.09 -0.27
C HIS A 84 -22.24 10.34 -0.84
N GLY A 85 -21.08 10.68 -0.30
CA GLY A 85 -20.34 11.86 -0.75
C GLY A 85 -18.94 11.93 -0.17
N LEU A 86 -18.24 13.02 -0.47
CA LEU A 86 -16.95 13.34 0.15
C LEU A 86 -17.14 14.42 1.21
N ASP A 87 -16.69 14.15 2.42
CA ASP A 87 -16.40 15.20 3.37
C ASP A 87 -15.02 15.79 3.03
N CYS A 88 -14.94 17.12 2.97
CA CYS A 88 -13.75 17.85 2.56
C CYS A 88 -13.28 18.75 3.71
N PHE A 89 -12.02 18.64 4.11
CA PHE A 89 -11.45 19.40 5.21
C PHE A 89 -10.21 20.16 4.78
N ASN A 90 -10.19 21.47 4.98
CA ASN A 90 -8.99 22.25 4.82
C ASN A 90 -8.08 22.05 6.04
N LEU A 91 -6.93 21.41 5.84
CA LEU A 91 -6.03 21.02 6.93
C LEU A 91 -5.25 22.20 7.55
N LYS A 92 -5.36 23.41 6.99
CA LYS A 92 -4.74 24.62 7.57
C LYS A 92 -5.68 25.37 8.51
N ASN A 93 -6.96 25.49 8.15
CA ASN A 93 -7.93 26.29 8.91
C ASN A 93 -9.12 25.48 9.46
N MET A 94 -9.15 24.17 9.22
CA MET A 94 -10.19 23.22 9.65
C MET A 94 -11.61 23.53 9.16
N GLN A 95 -11.74 24.33 8.09
CA GLN A 95 -13.04 24.51 7.44
C GLN A 95 -13.46 23.20 6.75
N SER A 96 -14.72 22.81 6.97
CA SER A 96 -15.33 21.61 6.41
C SER A 96 -16.40 21.95 5.37
N SER A 97 -16.46 21.17 4.31
CA SER A 97 -17.53 21.18 3.31
C SER A 97 -17.87 19.75 2.86
N GLN A 98 -18.89 19.59 2.02
CA GLN A 98 -19.29 18.30 1.47
C GLN A 98 -19.50 18.37 -0.04
N ILE A 99 -19.19 17.27 -0.72
CA ILE A 99 -19.56 17.00 -2.11
C ILE A 99 -20.50 15.81 -2.09
N THR A 100 -21.79 16.04 -2.28
CA THR A 100 -22.80 14.97 -2.31
C THR A 100 -22.86 14.35 -3.71
N PHE A 101 -22.86 13.04 -3.77
CA PHE A 101 -23.04 12.33 -5.03
C PHE A 101 -24.52 12.09 -5.31
N LEU A 102 -24.93 12.31 -6.56
CA LEU A 102 -26.28 11.99 -7.01
C LEU A 102 -26.41 10.47 -7.18
N GLY A 103 -27.57 9.93 -6.79
CA GLY A 103 -27.89 8.51 -6.98
C GLY A 103 -28.54 8.20 -8.33
N ASP A 104 -28.95 9.22 -9.08
CA ASP A 104 -29.63 9.12 -10.36
C ASP A 104 -29.21 10.24 -11.34
N GLY A 105 -29.69 10.14 -12.58
CA GLY A 105 -29.36 11.07 -13.66
C GLY A 105 -27.96 10.87 -14.25
N ASN A 106 -27.54 11.83 -15.08
CA ASN A 106 -26.27 11.71 -15.82
C ASN A 106 -25.04 11.78 -14.91
N SER A 107 -25.14 12.45 -13.75
CA SER A 107 -24.06 12.55 -12.76
C SER A 107 -24.15 11.50 -11.66
N ALA A 108 -24.91 10.41 -11.88
CA ALA A 108 -25.07 9.36 -10.89
C ALA A 108 -23.73 8.68 -10.57
N VAL A 109 -23.41 8.61 -9.28
CA VAL A 109 -22.34 7.77 -8.73
C VAL A 109 -23.00 6.54 -8.12
N VAL A 110 -22.57 5.36 -8.54
CA VAL A 110 -23.17 4.09 -8.09
C VAL A 110 -22.39 3.55 -6.90
N ARG A 111 -23.09 3.14 -5.84
CA ARG A 111 -22.46 2.46 -4.71
C ARG A 111 -21.99 1.04 -5.09
N PRO A 112 -20.92 0.50 -4.48
CA PRO A 112 -20.00 1.17 -3.54
C PRO A 112 -19.01 2.09 -4.26
N VAL A 113 -18.43 3.04 -3.53
CA VAL A 113 -17.26 3.80 -3.99
C VAL A 113 -16.03 3.17 -3.36
N THR A 114 -15.08 2.74 -4.17
CA THR A 114 -13.89 2.00 -3.70
C THR A 114 -12.57 2.63 -4.16
N GLY A 115 -12.62 3.69 -4.98
CA GLY A 115 -11.45 4.48 -5.35
C GLY A 115 -11.73 5.98 -5.38
N VAL A 116 -10.76 6.76 -4.93
CA VAL A 116 -10.75 8.23 -5.02
C VAL A 116 -9.34 8.69 -5.38
N TYR A 117 -9.26 9.66 -6.29
CA TYR A 117 -8.02 10.39 -6.59
C TYR A 117 -8.36 11.84 -6.89
N VAL A 118 -7.73 12.78 -6.19
CA VAL A 118 -8.02 14.22 -6.35
C VAL A 118 -6.89 14.88 -7.13
N GLN A 119 -7.13 15.16 -8.41
CA GLN A 119 -6.19 15.86 -9.28
C GLN A 119 -6.14 17.36 -8.97
N SER A 120 -7.31 17.96 -8.75
CA SER A 120 -7.47 19.35 -8.34
C SER A 120 -8.80 19.53 -7.63
N LEU A 121 -9.08 20.73 -7.12
CA LEU A 121 -10.36 21.02 -6.45
C LEU A 121 -11.56 20.73 -7.36
N ASP A 122 -11.44 20.98 -8.66
CA ASP A 122 -12.49 20.80 -9.67
C ASP A 122 -12.27 19.55 -10.55
N SER A 123 -11.43 18.61 -10.11
CA SER A 123 -11.13 17.39 -10.87
C SER A 123 -10.86 16.24 -9.91
N ILE A 124 -11.93 15.52 -9.59
CA ILE A 124 -11.94 14.44 -8.62
C ILE A 124 -12.34 13.15 -9.33
N TRP A 125 -11.44 12.18 -9.41
CA TRP A 125 -11.72 10.86 -9.93
C TRP A 125 -12.34 9.98 -8.85
N ILE A 126 -13.47 9.36 -9.17
CA ILE A 126 -14.21 8.42 -8.33
C ILE A 126 -14.37 7.12 -9.08
N TYR A 127 -13.97 6.01 -8.46
CA TYR A 127 -14.29 4.68 -8.97
C TYR A 127 -15.49 4.11 -8.21
N ASP A 128 -16.53 3.78 -8.96
CA ASP A 128 -17.86 3.47 -8.43
C ASP A 128 -18.28 2.01 -8.74
N GLY A 129 -19.43 1.60 -8.19
CA GLY A 129 -19.95 0.23 -8.30
C GLY A 129 -20.36 -0.18 -9.73
N SER A 130 -20.37 0.76 -10.68
CA SER A 130 -20.60 0.48 -12.09
C SER A 130 -19.31 0.16 -12.86
N GLN A 131 -18.17 0.03 -12.17
CA GLN A 131 -16.85 -0.22 -12.73
C GLN A 131 -16.36 0.89 -13.67
N ARG A 132 -16.78 2.13 -13.39
CA ARG A 132 -16.35 3.33 -14.12
C ARG A 132 -15.50 4.22 -13.24
N ALA A 133 -14.49 4.86 -13.82
CA ALA A 133 -13.84 6.03 -13.26
C ALA A 133 -14.60 7.28 -13.72
N LEU A 134 -15.19 8.00 -12.79
CA LEU A 134 -15.95 9.23 -12.99
C LEU A 134 -15.09 10.42 -12.60
N LEU A 135 -14.92 11.38 -13.50
CA LEU A 135 -14.32 12.68 -13.19
C LEU A 135 -15.42 13.64 -12.78
N LEU A 136 -15.39 14.10 -11.54
CA LEU A 136 -16.35 15.03 -10.97
C LEU A 136 -15.70 16.39 -10.72
N ASP A 137 -16.49 17.46 -10.81
CA ASP A 137 -16.10 18.77 -10.30
C ASP A 137 -16.33 18.88 -8.78
N ARG A 138 -16.00 20.04 -8.21
CA ARG A 138 -16.18 20.30 -6.77
C ARG A 138 -17.64 20.37 -6.31
N GLN A 139 -18.61 20.41 -7.22
CA GLN A 139 -20.04 20.35 -6.94
C GLN A 139 -20.61 18.94 -7.12
N GLY A 140 -19.79 17.96 -7.48
CA GLY A 140 -20.22 16.59 -7.73
C GLY A 140 -20.88 16.40 -9.09
N GLN A 141 -20.71 17.33 -10.03
CA GLN A 141 -21.19 17.17 -11.41
C GLN A 141 -20.20 16.36 -12.23
N LEU A 142 -20.73 15.48 -13.08
CA LEU A 142 -19.92 14.65 -13.95
C LEU A 142 -19.32 15.47 -15.09
N LEU A 143 -18.00 15.49 -15.17
CA LEU A 143 -17.23 16.09 -16.25
C LEU A 143 -16.86 15.05 -17.32
N ASN A 144 -16.50 13.83 -16.91
CA ASN A 144 -16.12 12.74 -17.80
C ASN A 144 -16.32 11.37 -17.13
N ALA A 145 -16.43 10.29 -17.91
CA ALA A 145 -16.50 8.93 -17.42
C ALA A 145 -15.73 7.96 -18.31
N VAL A 146 -15.00 7.03 -17.70
CA VAL A 146 -14.24 5.99 -18.40
C VAL A 146 -14.66 4.63 -17.83
N SER A 147 -15.08 3.71 -18.70
CA SER A 147 -15.30 2.31 -18.31
C SER A 147 -13.96 1.61 -18.20
N LEU A 148 -13.59 1.18 -16.99
CA LEU A 148 -12.30 0.51 -16.75
C LEU A 148 -12.35 -0.98 -17.12
N ARG A 149 -13.56 -1.54 -17.31
CA ARG A 149 -13.76 -2.92 -17.76
C ARG A 149 -13.58 -3.09 -19.27
N ASP A 150 -13.55 -2.00 -20.05
CA ASP A 150 -13.51 -2.09 -21.51
C ASP A 150 -12.25 -2.82 -21.99
N GLY A 151 -12.44 -3.91 -22.73
CA GLY A 151 -11.35 -4.75 -23.24
C GLY A 151 -10.80 -5.77 -22.24
N LEU A 152 -11.41 -5.92 -21.06
CA LEU A 152 -11.12 -7.03 -20.15
C LEU A 152 -11.87 -8.31 -20.55
N THR A 153 -11.25 -9.46 -20.31
CA THR A 153 -11.87 -10.78 -20.48
C THR A 153 -12.81 -11.12 -19.32
N SER A 154 -13.48 -12.28 -19.39
CA SER A 154 -14.34 -12.76 -18.29
C SER A 154 -13.56 -13.13 -17.02
N ASP A 155 -12.28 -13.46 -17.16
CA ASP A 155 -11.40 -13.88 -16.06
C ASP A 155 -10.62 -12.70 -15.45
N GLU A 156 -10.77 -11.50 -16.02
CA GLU A 156 -10.12 -10.28 -15.55
C GLU A 156 -11.09 -9.40 -14.78
N GLN A 157 -10.61 -8.87 -13.66
CA GLN A 157 -11.38 -7.97 -12.80
C GLN A 157 -10.56 -6.73 -12.46
N VAL A 158 -11.19 -5.56 -12.53
CA VAL A 158 -10.59 -4.30 -12.08
C VAL A 158 -10.36 -4.38 -10.58
N LEU A 159 -9.12 -4.13 -10.16
CA LEU A 159 -8.69 -4.12 -8.77
C LEU A 159 -8.44 -2.67 -8.33
N ILE A 160 -9.54 -2.03 -7.89
CA ILE A 160 -9.52 -0.73 -7.21
C ILE A 160 -10.37 -0.91 -5.95
N ASP A 161 -9.69 -1.19 -4.84
CA ASP A 161 -10.33 -1.39 -3.55
C ASP A 161 -9.34 -1.05 -2.43
N CYS A 162 -9.75 -0.18 -1.50
CA CYS A 162 -8.97 0.19 -0.33
C CYS A 162 -9.60 -0.45 0.91
N ASN A 163 -9.49 -1.77 1.00
CA ASN A 163 -9.94 -2.53 2.15
C ASN A 163 -8.74 -2.93 3.01
N PHE A 164 -8.48 -2.16 4.06
CA PHE A 164 -7.34 -2.35 4.96
C PHE A 164 -7.42 -3.61 5.83
N ALA A 165 -8.51 -4.39 5.77
CA ALA A 165 -8.55 -5.74 6.33
C ALA A 165 -7.93 -6.79 5.39
N ILE A 166 -7.87 -6.49 4.09
CA ILE A 166 -7.53 -7.43 3.01
C ILE A 166 -6.28 -6.96 2.26
N SER A 167 -6.41 -5.88 1.51
CA SER A 167 -5.37 -5.26 0.69
C SER A 167 -5.85 -3.92 0.13
N THR A 168 -4.92 -3.06 -0.25
CA THR A 168 -5.22 -1.73 -0.81
C THR A 168 -4.64 -1.53 -2.21
N SER A 169 -5.51 -1.47 -3.22
CA SER A 169 -5.16 -1.18 -4.61
C SER A 169 -5.81 0.13 -5.05
N LYS A 170 -4.97 1.12 -5.34
CA LYS A 170 -5.40 2.51 -5.58
C LYS A 170 -5.77 2.76 -7.04
N LEU A 171 -6.59 3.78 -7.26
CA LEU A 171 -6.72 4.46 -8.55
C LEU A 171 -5.69 5.60 -8.58
N TYR A 172 -5.00 5.77 -9.71
CA TYR A 172 -4.07 6.87 -9.89
C TYR A 172 -4.29 7.57 -11.23
N TYR A 173 -4.13 8.89 -11.22
CA TYR A 173 -4.16 9.70 -12.44
C TYR A 173 -2.79 10.32 -12.67
N ASP A 174 -2.23 10.04 -13.84
CA ASP A 174 -0.97 10.57 -14.30
C ASP A 174 -1.22 11.85 -15.12
N GLU A 175 -0.79 12.98 -14.57
CA GLU A 175 -0.94 14.31 -15.19
C GLU A 175 -0.08 14.47 -16.45
N GLN A 176 1.10 13.85 -16.50
CA GLN A 176 2.03 13.96 -17.63
C GLN A 176 1.52 13.16 -18.84
N HIS A 177 1.05 11.93 -18.59
CA HIS A 177 0.52 11.06 -19.63
C HIS A 177 -0.96 11.30 -19.92
N LYS A 178 -1.67 12.04 -19.06
CA LYS A 178 -3.13 12.22 -19.11
C LYS A 178 -3.83 10.86 -19.14
N SER A 179 -3.43 9.98 -18.23
CA SER A 179 -3.86 8.58 -18.18
C SER A 179 -4.31 8.17 -16.78
N LEU A 180 -5.11 7.09 -16.71
CA LEU A 180 -5.49 6.43 -15.47
C LEU A 180 -4.75 5.11 -15.32
N LEU A 181 -4.21 4.86 -14.14
CA LEU A 181 -3.56 3.61 -13.75
C LEU A 181 -4.38 2.89 -12.68
N TYR A 182 -4.56 1.59 -12.85
CA TYR A 182 -5.30 0.74 -11.92
C TYR A 182 -4.88 -0.74 -12.02
N GLY A 183 -5.08 -1.48 -10.93
CA GLY A 183 -4.80 -2.92 -10.88
C GLY A 183 -5.84 -3.75 -11.63
N ILE A 184 -5.42 -4.93 -12.08
CA ILE A 184 -6.25 -5.99 -12.63
C ILE A 184 -5.81 -7.30 -12.00
N GLN A 185 -6.79 -8.07 -11.53
CA GLN A 185 -6.62 -9.46 -11.15
C GLN A 185 -7.07 -10.36 -12.29
N ASP A 186 -6.28 -11.38 -12.60
CA ASP A 186 -6.53 -12.32 -13.69
C ASP A 186 -6.60 -13.76 -13.14
N THR A 187 -7.83 -14.28 -13.11
CA THR A 187 -8.15 -15.60 -12.55
C THR A 187 -8.00 -16.75 -13.55
N SER A 188 -7.55 -16.48 -14.79
CA SER A 188 -7.30 -17.54 -15.79
C SER A 188 -6.02 -18.34 -15.50
N THR A 189 -5.21 -17.85 -14.56
CA THR A 189 -3.93 -18.44 -14.13
C THR A 189 -4.05 -19.04 -12.74
N SER A 190 -3.19 -20.00 -12.38
CA SER A 190 -3.09 -20.56 -11.03
C SER A 190 -1.61 -20.65 -10.63
N PRO A 191 -1.13 -19.87 -9.63
CA PRO A 191 -1.85 -18.84 -8.87
C PRO A 191 -2.41 -17.71 -9.75
N TYR A 192 -3.37 -16.93 -9.23
CA TYR A 192 -3.86 -15.75 -9.94
C TYR A 192 -2.72 -14.77 -10.23
N SER A 193 -2.77 -14.14 -11.39
CA SER A 193 -1.79 -13.12 -11.78
C SER A 193 -2.37 -11.72 -11.61
N PHE A 194 -1.47 -10.77 -11.37
CA PHE A 194 -1.83 -9.37 -11.17
C PHE A 194 -1.08 -8.51 -12.19
N LYS A 195 -1.74 -7.46 -12.66
CA LYS A 195 -1.19 -6.51 -13.61
C LYS A 195 -1.74 -5.12 -13.36
N VAL A 196 -1.02 -4.10 -13.79
CA VAL A 196 -1.55 -2.73 -13.85
C VAL A 196 -1.85 -2.40 -15.31
N ARG A 197 -2.98 -1.72 -15.53
CA ARG A 197 -3.34 -1.15 -16.82
C ARG A 197 -3.30 0.35 -16.74
N GLU A 198 -2.70 0.95 -17.76
CA GLU A 198 -2.71 2.39 -17.99
C GLU A 198 -3.59 2.70 -19.21
N VAL A 199 -4.60 3.54 -19.02
CA VAL A 199 -5.55 3.96 -20.07
C VAL A 199 -5.42 5.46 -20.32
N PHE A 200 -5.10 5.85 -21.55
CA PHE A 200 -4.94 7.25 -21.95
C PHE A 200 -6.30 7.90 -22.23
N LEU A 201 -6.57 9.04 -21.60
CA LEU A 201 -7.89 9.70 -21.65
C LEU A 201 -8.16 10.41 -22.98
N ASN A 202 -7.13 10.73 -23.74
CA ASN A 202 -7.24 11.37 -25.05
C ASN A 202 -7.48 10.37 -26.20
N GLY A 203 -7.55 9.06 -25.90
CA GLY A 203 -7.76 7.99 -26.89
C GLY A 203 -6.66 7.88 -27.95
N SER A 204 -5.54 8.59 -27.79
CA SER A 204 -4.49 8.69 -28.82
C SER A 204 -3.53 7.50 -28.79
N PHE A 205 -3.50 6.74 -27.70
CA PHE A 205 -2.61 5.61 -27.49
C PHE A 205 -3.39 4.40 -26.99
N PRO A 206 -3.01 3.17 -27.42
CA PRO A 206 -3.58 1.96 -26.85
C PRO A 206 -3.20 1.84 -25.36
N PRO A 207 -4.04 1.17 -24.54
CA PRO A 207 -3.69 0.91 -23.15
C PRO A 207 -2.37 0.14 -23.00
N VAL A 208 -1.61 0.45 -21.96
CA VAL A 208 -0.36 -0.26 -21.63
C VAL A 208 -0.63 -1.21 -20.46
N MET A 209 -0.07 -2.41 -20.56
CA MET A 209 -0.12 -3.42 -19.50
C MET A 209 1.25 -3.59 -18.85
N TYR A 210 1.27 -3.61 -17.52
CA TYR A 210 2.45 -3.87 -16.69
C TYR A 210 2.18 -5.13 -15.87
N LEU A 211 2.90 -6.22 -16.16
CA LEU A 211 2.75 -7.46 -15.40
C LEU A 211 3.44 -7.35 -14.04
N LEU A 212 2.73 -7.65 -12.97
CA LEU A 212 3.30 -7.66 -11.63
C LEU A 212 3.90 -9.03 -11.34
N GLN A 213 5.15 -9.05 -10.87
CA GLN A 213 5.83 -10.27 -10.45
C GLN A 213 5.15 -10.86 -9.23
N SER A 214 4.96 -12.18 -9.22
CA SER A 214 4.47 -12.93 -8.07
C SER A 214 5.39 -12.81 -6.85
N SER A 215 4.85 -13.14 -5.68
CA SER A 215 5.60 -13.17 -4.43
C SER A 215 6.87 -14.04 -4.53
N VAL A 216 7.98 -13.55 -3.98
CA VAL A 216 9.24 -14.31 -3.85
C VAL A 216 9.26 -15.23 -2.64
N SER A 217 8.40 -14.98 -1.63
CA SER A 217 8.36 -15.80 -0.40
C SER A 217 7.26 -16.84 -0.40
N VAL A 218 6.16 -16.61 -1.11
CA VAL A 218 5.02 -17.53 -1.11
C VAL A 218 4.61 -17.90 -2.53
N SER A 219 4.37 -19.19 -2.75
CA SER A 219 4.09 -19.73 -4.08
C SER A 219 2.71 -19.36 -4.62
N ASP A 220 1.73 -19.12 -3.73
CA ASP A 220 0.36 -18.76 -4.09
C ASP A 220 -0.29 -17.96 -2.96
N VAL A 221 -0.33 -16.63 -3.12
CA VAL A 221 -1.05 -15.71 -2.21
C VAL A 221 -2.56 -15.85 -2.39
N SER A 222 -3.00 -16.17 -3.60
CA SER A 222 -4.39 -16.06 -4.07
C SER A 222 -5.27 -17.29 -3.81
N GLY A 223 -4.67 -18.44 -3.51
CA GLY A 223 -5.36 -19.74 -3.37
C GLY A 223 -6.17 -19.95 -2.08
N GLY A 224 -6.48 -18.87 -1.34
CA GLY A 224 -7.24 -18.93 -0.08
C GLY A 224 -6.46 -19.45 1.13
N ASP A 225 -5.18 -19.80 0.96
CA ASP A 225 -4.30 -20.28 2.05
C ASP A 225 -3.96 -19.19 3.07
N TYR A 226 -4.30 -17.92 2.80
CA TYR A 226 -3.96 -16.77 3.66
C TYR A 226 -5.19 -15.99 4.12
N GLY A 227 -6.38 -16.59 4.07
CA GLY A 227 -7.63 -15.94 4.49
C GLY A 227 -7.82 -14.58 3.81
N ASN A 228 -8.04 -13.54 4.61
CA ASN A 228 -8.21 -12.16 4.12
C ASN A 228 -6.93 -11.55 3.52
N MET A 229 -5.74 -12.12 3.73
CA MET A 229 -4.48 -11.57 3.21
C MET A 229 -4.11 -12.09 1.81
N SER A 230 -5.12 -12.47 1.01
CA SER A 230 -4.94 -13.08 -0.31
C SER A 230 -4.87 -12.09 -1.48
N GLY A 231 -4.95 -10.79 -1.20
CA GLY A 231 -4.87 -9.71 -2.17
C GLY A 231 -3.45 -9.22 -2.45
N ILE A 232 -3.37 -8.13 -3.20
CA ILE A 232 -2.15 -7.38 -3.50
C ILE A 232 -2.38 -5.91 -3.19
N ASN A 233 -1.39 -5.27 -2.58
CA ASN A 233 -1.39 -3.83 -2.42
C ASN A 233 -0.79 -3.19 -3.66
N ILE A 234 -1.45 -2.19 -4.24
CA ILE A 234 -0.96 -1.46 -5.41
C ILE A 234 -1.08 0.04 -5.15
N SER A 235 0.03 0.72 -5.34
CA SER A 235 0.20 2.16 -5.16
C SER A 235 1.13 2.69 -6.24
N PHE A 236 1.23 4.01 -6.34
CA PHE A 236 1.88 4.67 -7.46
C PHE A 236 2.76 5.81 -6.98
N SER A 237 3.87 5.98 -7.69
CA SER A 237 4.65 7.21 -7.77
C SER A 237 4.79 7.58 -9.24
N ASP A 238 5.33 8.75 -9.55
CA ASP A 238 5.35 9.29 -10.92
C ASP A 238 5.89 8.27 -11.94
N ASP A 239 7.07 7.68 -11.69
CA ASP A 239 7.68 6.73 -12.64
C ASP A 239 7.50 5.25 -12.28
N ASN A 240 7.04 4.94 -11.06
CA ASN A 240 7.01 3.56 -10.55
C ASN A 240 5.63 3.12 -10.11
N ILE A 241 5.32 1.87 -10.42
CA ILE A 241 4.25 1.10 -9.80
C ILE A 241 4.85 0.39 -8.59
N LEU A 242 4.29 0.66 -7.41
CA LEU A 242 4.73 0.10 -6.14
C LEU A 242 3.71 -0.93 -5.67
N TYR A 243 4.17 -2.12 -5.35
CA TYR A 243 3.28 -3.16 -4.85
C TYR A 243 3.95 -4.07 -3.84
N ASN A 244 3.13 -4.71 -3.02
CA ASN A 244 3.55 -5.74 -2.08
C ASN A 244 2.37 -6.66 -1.76
N TYR A 245 2.66 -7.79 -1.13
CA TYR A 245 1.65 -8.72 -0.66
C TYR A 245 1.51 -8.59 0.87
N PRO A 246 0.28 -8.57 1.41
CA PRO A 246 0.08 -8.39 2.86
C PRO A 246 0.79 -9.41 3.75
N VAL A 247 1.09 -10.59 3.19
CA VAL A 247 1.68 -11.74 3.88
C VAL A 247 3.20 -11.69 4.00
N GLU A 248 3.90 -10.76 3.35
CA GLU A 248 5.36 -10.71 3.37
C GLU A 248 5.92 -9.29 3.44
N SER A 249 7.15 -9.18 3.94
CA SER A 249 7.87 -7.92 4.11
C SER A 249 8.45 -7.34 2.81
N HIS A 250 8.52 -8.08 1.70
CA HIS A 250 9.14 -7.57 0.48
C HIS A 250 8.35 -6.42 -0.15
N VAL A 251 9.07 -5.48 -0.77
CA VAL A 251 8.49 -4.43 -1.61
C VAL A 251 8.94 -4.63 -3.05
N TYR A 252 8.02 -4.47 -3.99
CA TYR A 252 8.27 -4.59 -5.41
C TYR A 252 8.08 -3.25 -6.08
N VAL A 253 9.09 -2.85 -6.85
CA VAL A 253 9.14 -1.56 -7.54
C VAL A 253 9.27 -1.84 -9.02
N LEU A 254 8.20 -1.61 -9.77
CA LEU A 254 8.18 -1.75 -11.22
C LEU A 254 8.35 -0.38 -11.85
N ASP A 255 9.45 -0.21 -12.58
CA ASP A 255 9.74 0.99 -13.37
C ASP A 255 8.91 0.96 -14.67
N ARG A 256 8.08 1.98 -14.89
CA ARG A 256 7.13 2.00 -16.01
C ARG A 256 7.82 2.11 -17.37
N GLY A 257 8.97 2.77 -17.45
CA GLY A 257 9.71 2.97 -18.70
C GLY A 257 10.40 1.70 -19.19
N THR A 258 11.09 1.01 -18.29
CA THR A 258 11.86 -0.21 -18.54
C THR A 258 11.05 -1.49 -18.39
N LYS A 259 9.92 -1.42 -17.67
CA LYS A 259 9.06 -2.55 -17.28
C LYS A 259 9.80 -3.62 -16.47
N GLN A 260 10.88 -3.24 -15.80
CA GLN A 260 11.64 -4.12 -14.93
C GLN A 260 11.18 -3.95 -13.48
N THR A 261 11.10 -5.07 -12.76
CA THR A 261 10.78 -5.07 -11.33
C THR A 261 12.05 -5.25 -10.52
N LYS A 262 12.26 -4.36 -9.56
CA LYS A 262 13.22 -4.54 -8.46
C LYS A 262 12.47 -5.09 -7.25
N VAL A 263 13.02 -6.14 -6.65
CA VAL A 263 12.56 -6.66 -5.35
C VAL A 263 13.45 -6.08 -4.25
N VAL A 264 12.83 -5.60 -3.18
CA VAL A 264 13.49 -4.97 -2.04
C VAL A 264 13.19 -5.80 -0.79
N ASP A 265 14.25 -6.28 -0.14
CA ASP A 265 14.18 -6.88 1.19
C ASP A 265 13.90 -5.76 2.21
N ALA A 266 12.69 -5.77 2.78
CA ALA A 266 12.20 -4.72 3.65
C ALA A 266 11.68 -5.28 4.98
N ASP A 267 12.49 -6.17 5.57
CA ASP A 267 12.22 -6.80 6.86
C ASP A 267 12.01 -5.76 7.97
N SER A 268 10.95 -5.94 8.75
CA SER A 268 10.74 -5.31 10.03
C SER A 268 11.59 -5.97 11.11
N ARG A 269 12.07 -5.17 12.08
CA ARG A 269 12.67 -5.69 13.31
C ARG A 269 11.65 -6.02 14.40
N PHE A 270 10.40 -5.57 14.23
CA PHE A 270 9.35 -5.67 15.25
C PHE A 270 8.43 -6.88 15.07
N THR A 271 8.35 -7.42 13.87
CA THR A 271 7.35 -8.44 13.51
C THR A 271 7.98 -9.62 12.80
N LYS A 272 7.23 -10.71 12.66
CA LYS A 272 7.59 -11.73 11.67
C LYS A 272 7.48 -11.10 10.29
N ASN A 273 8.45 -11.37 9.43
CA ASN A 273 8.49 -10.84 8.07
C ASN A 273 7.74 -11.69 7.04
N LEU A 274 7.04 -12.71 7.52
CA LEU A 274 6.27 -13.64 6.72
C LEU A 274 5.11 -14.22 7.53
N ALA A 275 3.90 -14.14 6.98
CA ALA A 275 2.71 -14.76 7.56
C ALA A 275 2.72 -16.29 7.31
N GLY A 276 2.29 -17.04 8.32
CA GLY A 276 1.97 -18.46 8.17
C GLY A 276 0.68 -18.66 7.35
N LYS A 277 0.43 -19.89 6.91
CA LYS A 277 -0.84 -20.25 6.26
C LYS A 277 -1.99 -20.27 7.26
N CYS A 278 -3.16 -19.85 6.82
CA CYS A 278 -4.40 -20.04 7.54
C CYS A 278 -4.73 -21.53 7.64
N ARG A 279 -5.36 -21.92 8.76
CA ARG A 279 -5.77 -23.31 9.00
C ARG A 279 -7.00 -23.73 8.19
N SER A 280 -7.70 -22.77 7.58
CA SER A 280 -8.91 -23.02 6.82
C SER A 280 -9.03 -22.07 5.64
N ARG A 281 -9.51 -22.58 4.50
CA ARG A 281 -9.82 -21.79 3.31
C ARG A 281 -11.26 -21.27 3.28
N SER A 282 -12.08 -21.57 4.28
CA SER A 282 -13.51 -21.23 4.27
C SER A 282 -14.12 -20.86 5.61
N ASP A 283 -13.39 -21.02 6.73
CA ASP A 283 -13.90 -20.71 8.07
C ASP A 283 -13.44 -19.32 8.50
N TYR A 284 -14.38 -18.39 8.54
CA TYR A 284 -14.14 -17.00 8.92
C TYR A 284 -13.55 -16.84 10.33
N SER A 285 -13.90 -17.72 11.27
CA SER A 285 -13.31 -17.68 12.62
C SER A 285 -11.81 -17.98 12.60
N GLN A 286 -11.38 -18.88 11.71
CA GLN A 286 -9.96 -19.17 11.49
C GLN A 286 -9.26 -18.04 10.75
N TRP A 287 -9.99 -17.28 9.91
CA TRP A 287 -9.44 -16.12 9.22
C TRP A 287 -9.17 -14.97 10.20
N ILE A 288 -10.09 -14.69 11.13
CA ILE A 288 -9.85 -13.69 12.19
C ILE A 288 -8.62 -14.09 13.01
N ARG A 289 -8.57 -15.34 13.48
CA ARG A 289 -7.41 -15.85 14.23
C ARG A 289 -6.11 -15.71 13.44
N HIS A 290 -6.14 -16.08 12.17
CA HIS A 290 -4.99 -15.96 11.28
C HIS A 290 -4.54 -14.51 11.12
N ALA A 291 -5.47 -13.56 10.93
CA ALA A 291 -5.15 -12.14 10.85
C ALA A 291 -4.50 -11.62 12.14
N VAL A 292 -5.00 -12.03 13.32
CA VAL A 292 -4.45 -11.63 14.62
C VAL A 292 -3.05 -12.21 14.86
N GLU A 293 -2.86 -13.51 14.59
CA GLU A 293 -1.61 -14.23 14.89
C GLU A 293 -0.47 -13.97 13.89
N ASN A 294 -0.70 -13.17 12.84
CA ASN A 294 0.27 -12.92 11.77
C ASN A 294 0.45 -11.42 11.48
N PRO A 295 1.63 -11.03 10.96
CA PRO A 295 1.84 -9.67 10.46
C PRO A 295 0.89 -9.35 9.29
N HIS A 296 0.61 -8.06 9.07
CA HIS A 296 -0.06 -7.56 7.87
C HIS A 296 0.70 -6.35 7.34
N PHE A 297 1.28 -6.45 6.15
CA PHE A 297 2.00 -5.36 5.50
C PHE A 297 1.10 -4.56 4.56
N TYR A 298 1.01 -3.25 4.74
CA TYR A 298 0.17 -2.38 3.91
C TYR A 298 0.91 -1.84 2.69
N ASP A 299 0.21 -1.02 1.88
CA ASP A 299 0.76 -0.34 0.73
C ASP A 299 1.87 0.66 1.08
N ILE A 300 2.64 1.01 0.06
CA ILE A 300 3.76 1.94 0.16
C ILE A 300 3.31 3.30 -0.34
N MET A 301 3.57 4.34 0.45
CA MET A 301 3.21 5.72 0.10
C MET A 301 4.46 6.55 -0.16
N TYR A 302 4.41 7.34 -1.22
CA TYR A 302 5.44 8.34 -1.49
C TYR A 302 5.15 9.63 -0.74
N LEU A 303 6.17 10.18 -0.07
CA LEU A 303 6.16 11.49 0.59
C LEU A 303 7.00 12.46 -0.23
N PRO A 304 6.42 13.27 -1.12
CA PRO A 304 7.19 14.09 -2.07
C PRO A 304 8.03 15.17 -1.38
N GLU A 305 7.55 15.80 -0.31
CA GLU A 305 8.35 16.80 0.44
C GLU A 305 9.55 16.21 1.20
N ARG A 306 9.62 14.87 1.29
CA ARG A 306 10.73 14.14 1.91
C ARG A 306 11.56 13.34 0.92
N GLU A 307 11.08 13.15 -0.31
CA GLU A 307 11.66 12.21 -1.29
C GLU A 307 11.88 10.82 -0.68
N MET A 308 10.89 10.36 0.08
CA MET A 308 10.95 9.11 0.85
C MET A 308 9.67 8.30 0.66
N TYR A 309 9.75 7.01 0.97
CA TYR A 309 8.58 6.15 1.03
C TYR A 309 8.30 5.69 2.45
N VAL A 310 7.03 5.44 2.74
CA VAL A 310 6.54 5.00 4.04
C VAL A 310 5.64 3.79 3.84
N ARG A 311 5.82 2.78 4.69
CA ARG A 311 4.91 1.64 4.79
C ARG A 311 4.46 1.45 6.22
N LEU A 312 3.16 1.27 6.41
CA LEU A 312 2.60 0.81 7.67
C LEU A 312 2.52 -0.72 7.69
N HIS A 313 2.61 -1.31 8.87
CA HIS A 313 2.28 -2.73 9.04
C HIS A 313 1.83 -3.04 10.47
N LEU A 314 0.97 -4.04 10.61
CA LEU A 314 0.56 -4.56 11.91
C LEU A 314 1.48 -5.70 12.35
N GLY A 315 1.78 -5.74 13.64
CA GLY A 315 2.42 -6.89 14.27
C GLY A 315 1.45 -8.03 14.54
N GLU A 316 2.00 -9.23 14.69
CA GLU A 316 1.26 -10.35 15.25
C GLU A 316 0.88 -10.11 16.72
N HIS A 317 -0.20 -10.74 17.16
CA HIS A 317 -0.64 -10.75 18.55
C HIS A 317 -1.13 -12.15 18.97
N THR A 318 -1.29 -12.37 20.28
CA THR A 318 -1.83 -13.63 20.78
C THR A 318 -3.35 -13.63 20.65
N PHE A 319 -3.92 -14.70 20.07
CA PHE A 319 -5.37 -14.81 19.96
C PHE A 319 -6.02 -15.11 21.33
N ASP A 320 -6.91 -14.23 21.79
CA ASP A 320 -7.74 -14.41 22.98
C ASP A 320 -9.20 -14.69 22.59
N ALA A 321 -9.67 -15.91 22.89
CA ALA A 321 -11.04 -16.32 22.58
C ALA A 321 -12.13 -15.63 23.43
N THR A 322 -11.76 -14.83 24.43
CA THR A 322 -12.68 -14.07 25.28
C THR A 322 -13.00 -12.68 24.72
N LEU A 323 -12.21 -12.20 23.76
CA LEU A 323 -12.41 -10.92 23.09
C LEU A 323 -13.16 -11.12 21.77
N ASP A 324 -13.88 -10.08 21.34
CA ASP A 324 -14.46 -10.04 19.99
C ASP A 324 -13.39 -9.68 18.93
N ALA A 325 -13.75 -9.81 17.66
CA ALA A 325 -12.82 -9.61 16.55
C ALA A 325 -12.27 -8.17 16.47
N ASP A 326 -13.10 -7.18 16.82
CA ASP A 326 -12.71 -5.77 16.74
C ASP A 326 -11.72 -5.44 17.86
N ALA A 327 -11.98 -5.89 19.10
CA ALA A 327 -11.07 -5.74 20.22
C ALA A 327 -9.73 -6.47 19.99
N LEU A 328 -9.76 -7.70 19.46
CA LEU A 328 -8.55 -8.46 19.14
C LEU A 328 -7.65 -7.75 18.15
N MET A 329 -8.26 -7.11 17.16
CA MET A 329 -7.53 -6.45 16.10
C MET A 329 -7.07 -5.04 16.55
N ASP A 330 -7.87 -4.34 17.37
CA ASP A 330 -7.53 -3.04 17.99
C ASP A 330 -6.42 -3.12 19.05
N ASP A 331 -6.15 -4.30 19.60
CA ASP A 331 -5.05 -4.55 20.53
C ASP A 331 -3.68 -4.71 19.82
N ARG A 332 -3.66 -4.75 18.49
CA ARG A 332 -2.44 -4.97 17.72
C ARG A 332 -1.60 -3.70 17.60
N ASN A 333 -0.29 -3.86 17.65
CA ASN A 333 0.65 -2.77 17.43
C ASN A 333 0.79 -2.43 15.95
N LEU A 334 0.83 -1.13 15.65
CA LEU A 334 1.06 -0.58 14.33
C LEU A 334 2.47 0.03 14.26
N TYR A 335 3.15 -0.20 13.14
CA TYR A 335 4.54 0.20 12.94
C TYR A 335 4.71 0.94 11.62
N ILE A 336 5.68 1.85 11.57
CA ILE A 336 6.10 2.56 10.37
C ILE A 336 7.49 2.08 9.96
N THR A 337 7.65 1.67 8.71
CA THR A 337 8.94 1.49 8.03
C THR A 337 9.17 2.66 7.07
N LEU A 338 10.36 3.26 7.13
CA LEU A 338 10.79 4.38 6.30
C LEU A 338 11.82 3.92 5.28
N PHE A 339 11.65 4.37 4.05
CA PHE A 339 12.56 4.10 2.94
C PHE A 339 13.09 5.40 2.33
N ASP A 340 14.35 5.41 1.93
CA ASP A 340 14.86 6.45 1.02
C ASP A 340 14.34 6.24 -0.42
N LYS A 341 14.67 7.16 -1.32
CA LYS A 341 14.25 7.09 -2.74
C LYS A 341 14.79 5.87 -3.48
N GLU A 342 15.88 5.26 -3.01
CA GLU A 342 16.43 4.01 -3.54
C GLU A 342 15.78 2.75 -2.94
N PHE A 343 14.79 2.92 -2.05
CA PHE A 343 14.12 1.87 -1.29
C PHE A 343 15.01 1.16 -0.26
N ASN A 344 16.09 1.79 0.22
CA ASN A 344 16.77 1.27 1.40
C ASN A 344 15.95 1.61 2.64
N VAL A 345 15.81 0.67 3.58
CA VAL A 345 15.22 0.94 4.89
C VAL A 345 16.14 1.89 5.66
N VAL A 346 15.62 3.06 6.05
CA VAL A 346 16.38 4.09 6.77
C VAL A 346 15.88 4.36 8.18
N GLY A 347 14.76 3.74 8.57
CA GLY A 347 14.20 3.88 9.91
C GLY A 347 12.97 3.02 10.11
N GLU A 348 12.71 2.68 11.37
CA GLU A 348 11.51 1.98 11.78
C GLU A 348 11.12 2.41 13.19
N CYS A 349 9.81 2.52 13.45
CA CYS A 349 9.28 2.94 14.75
C CYS A 349 7.90 2.34 15.03
N SER A 350 7.59 2.17 16.31
CA SER A 350 6.26 1.78 16.78
C SER A 350 5.38 3.02 16.96
N LEU A 351 4.13 2.92 16.53
CA LEU A 351 3.12 3.95 16.79
C LEU A 351 2.45 3.75 18.15
N ALA A 352 1.80 4.81 18.64
CA ALA A 352 1.10 4.78 19.91
C ALA A 352 0.06 3.65 19.95
N THR A 353 0.13 2.82 20.99
CA THR A 353 -0.78 1.70 21.24
C THR A 353 -2.20 2.20 21.50
N HIS A 354 -3.19 1.44 21.03
CA HIS A 354 -4.61 1.74 21.21
C HIS A 354 -5.04 3.14 20.75
N ARG A 355 -4.37 3.72 19.74
CA ARG A 355 -4.71 5.07 19.25
C ARG A 355 -5.37 5.08 17.89
N TYR A 356 -4.87 4.26 16.97
CA TYR A 356 -5.26 4.28 15.56
C TYR A 356 -6.15 3.08 15.20
N ASN A 357 -6.97 3.27 14.16
CA ASN A 357 -7.76 2.22 13.54
C ASN A 357 -7.09 1.73 12.26
N TYR A 358 -6.86 0.43 12.15
CA TYR A 358 -6.21 -0.18 10.99
C TYR A 358 -7.19 -0.68 9.91
N TYR A 359 -8.50 -0.51 10.11
CA TYR A 359 -9.50 -0.64 9.03
C TYR A 359 -9.73 0.67 8.26
N THR A 360 -9.03 1.74 8.65
CA THR A 360 -9.23 3.08 8.07
C THR A 360 -8.10 3.47 7.13
N ALA A 361 -8.36 4.43 6.25
CA ALA A 361 -7.36 4.94 5.34
C ALA A 361 -6.32 5.81 6.04
N TRP A 362 -5.12 5.77 5.51
CA TRP A 362 -4.05 6.71 5.79
C TRP A 362 -3.54 7.30 4.47
N THR A 363 -3.03 8.52 4.54
CA THR A 363 -2.66 9.24 3.33
C THR A 363 -1.49 10.19 3.56
N ALA A 364 -0.62 10.31 2.57
CA ALA A 364 0.52 11.21 2.61
C ALA A 364 0.05 12.66 2.72
N VAL A 365 0.64 13.42 3.65
CA VAL A 365 0.39 14.86 3.79
C VAL A 365 1.67 15.59 4.14
N GLY A 366 2.04 16.53 3.28
CA GLY A 366 3.30 17.25 3.30
C GLY A 366 4.50 16.37 3.62
N LYS A 367 5.02 16.56 4.84
CA LYS A 367 6.22 15.90 5.38
C LYS A 367 5.95 14.60 6.14
N GLY A 368 4.71 14.11 6.11
CA GLY A 368 4.25 13.06 7.00
C GLY A 368 3.07 12.28 6.49
N LEU A 369 2.43 11.58 7.41
CA LEU A 369 1.29 10.72 7.17
C LEU A 369 0.11 11.17 8.03
N LEU A 370 -1.07 11.29 7.44
CA LEU A 370 -2.31 11.49 8.17
C LEU A 370 -2.90 10.13 8.53
N VAL A 371 -3.21 9.94 9.82
CA VAL A 371 -3.85 8.72 10.36
C VAL A 371 -5.04 9.11 11.25
N PHE A 372 -6.15 8.39 11.12
CA PHE A 372 -7.34 8.62 11.96
C PHE A 372 -7.17 8.04 13.37
N VAL A 373 -7.55 8.83 14.37
CA VAL A 373 -7.52 8.45 15.79
C VAL A 373 -8.87 7.83 16.15
N ASP A 374 -8.99 6.51 15.96
CA ASP A 374 -10.26 5.80 16.08
C ASP A 374 -10.12 4.34 16.57
N ASN A 375 -9.39 4.14 17.66
CA ASN A 375 -9.28 2.83 18.28
C ASN A 375 -10.35 2.64 19.38
N LEU A 376 -11.04 1.49 19.37
CA LEU A 376 -12.12 1.14 20.30
C LEU A 376 -11.61 0.87 21.73
N MET A 377 -10.36 0.44 21.86
CA MET A 377 -9.74 0.16 23.15
C MET A 377 -9.23 1.42 23.86
N SER A 378 -9.14 2.57 23.17
CA SER A 378 -8.71 3.80 23.84
C SER A 378 -9.80 4.37 24.76
N PRO A 379 -9.45 4.75 25.99
CA PRO A 379 -10.37 5.41 26.91
C PRO A 379 -10.66 6.87 26.50
N ALA A 380 -9.80 7.48 25.69
CA ALA A 380 -9.86 8.89 25.29
C ALA A 380 -10.71 9.13 24.02
N THR A 381 -10.87 8.10 23.18
CA THR A 381 -11.49 8.19 21.84
C THR A 381 -12.99 7.89 21.83
N LYS A 382 -13.67 8.03 22.97
CA LYS A 382 -15.12 7.77 23.11
C LYS A 382 -16.02 8.89 22.59
N THR A 383 -15.45 9.89 21.93
CA THR A 383 -16.22 10.98 21.34
C THR A 383 -16.52 10.68 19.87
N ASP A 384 -17.63 11.20 19.35
CA ASP A 384 -17.96 11.13 17.91
C ASP A 384 -17.20 12.17 17.07
N ARG A 385 -16.15 12.79 17.63
CA ARG A 385 -15.37 13.81 16.92
C ARG A 385 -14.40 13.14 15.96
N LEU A 386 -14.19 13.79 14.83
CA LEU A 386 -13.11 13.42 13.91
C LEU A 386 -11.80 13.94 14.47
N GLU A 387 -10.95 12.99 14.84
CA GLU A 387 -9.61 13.22 15.37
C GLU A 387 -8.59 12.54 14.45
N MET A 388 -7.50 13.24 14.17
CA MET A 388 -6.47 12.79 13.24
C MET A 388 -5.10 13.19 13.78
N ASP A 389 -4.10 12.38 13.50
CA ASP A 389 -2.70 12.76 13.70
C ASP A 389 -2.03 12.95 12.35
N ILE A 390 -1.20 13.98 12.26
CA ILE A 390 -0.15 14.07 11.25
C ILE A 390 1.15 13.60 11.89
N ILE A 391 1.62 12.44 11.47
CA ILE A 391 2.88 11.85 11.89
C ILE A 391 3.96 12.39 10.95
N GLU A 392 4.73 13.38 11.40
CA GLU A 392 5.78 14.01 10.63
C GLU A 392 7.05 13.15 10.65
N ILE A 393 7.58 12.86 9.44
CA ILE A 393 8.81 12.11 9.28
C ILE A 393 10.00 13.08 9.40
N PRO A 394 11.00 12.84 10.25
CA PRO A 394 12.16 13.72 10.39
C PRO A 394 13.04 13.70 9.13
N MET A 395 13.71 14.82 8.81
CA MET A 395 14.74 14.81 7.76
C MET A 395 16.01 14.15 8.27
N LYS A 396 16.64 13.35 7.41
CA LYS A 396 18.05 12.99 7.57
C LYS A 396 18.86 14.24 7.22
N THR A 397 19.39 14.96 8.20
CA THR A 397 20.30 16.07 7.90
C THR A 397 21.63 15.51 7.39
N GLU A 398 21.91 15.72 6.10
CA GLU A 398 23.26 15.62 5.55
C GLU A 398 24.14 16.70 6.20
N ASN A 399 24.68 16.41 7.38
CA ASN A 399 25.84 17.03 8.03
C ASN A 399 25.74 16.80 9.53
N GLU A 400 25.84 15.54 9.96
CA GLU A 400 26.45 15.11 11.21
C GLU A 400 26.36 13.58 11.23
N GLY A 401 27.50 12.91 11.38
CA GLY A 401 27.48 11.48 11.65
C GLY A 401 26.72 11.26 12.96
N GLY A 402 25.57 10.59 12.86
CA GLY A 402 24.71 10.27 14.00
C GLY A 402 23.55 11.25 14.18
N TYR A 403 22.35 10.70 14.35
CA TYR A 403 21.15 11.42 14.75
C TYR A 403 21.44 12.28 15.98
N LYS A 404 21.24 13.60 15.90
CA LYS A 404 21.15 14.46 17.08
C LYS A 404 19.70 14.84 17.35
N LEU A 405 19.26 14.40 18.52
CA LEU A 405 18.02 14.74 19.21
C LEU A 405 17.93 16.24 19.46
N VAL A 406 16.76 16.83 19.18
CA VAL A 406 16.31 18.05 19.85
C VAL A 406 15.02 17.70 20.57
N SER A 407 15.12 17.52 21.88
CA SER A 407 13.96 17.51 22.76
C SER A 407 13.47 18.95 22.93
N LEU A 408 12.17 19.16 22.76
CA LEU A 408 11.49 20.32 23.33
C LEU A 408 10.34 19.79 24.18
N ASN A 409 10.42 20.17 25.46
CA ASN A 409 9.43 19.88 26.50
C ASN A 409 8.01 20.29 26.13
#